data_AF-A0A9X1BN69-F1
#
_entry.id   AF-A0A9X1BN69-F1
#
_cell.length_a   1.000
_cell.length_b   1.000
_cell.length_c   1.000
_cell.angle_alpha   90.00
_cell.angle_beta   90.00
_cell.angle_gamma   90.00
#
_symmetry.space_group_name_H-M   'P 1'
#
loop_
_entity.id
_entity.type
_entity.pdbx_description
1 polymer ?
#
loop_
_entity_poly.entity_id
_entity_poly.type
_entity_poly.pdbx_seq_one_letter_code
_entity_poly.pdbx_strand_id
1 'polypeptide(L)'
;MKGEWCYFKGHFSPETCERILAMAQRIPDQQAVMGKGGDNKDLSHRRSRVRFIQVNDPDFQFLFDEVWRLGLVANRDWFNFHITNLSYIQLAEYDASYEGKYDRHHDVFWMNGDPHYHRKLTVIVQLTDPAEYEGGDFELYDLGGAYPDKQAIRTQGTVFVFPSFVPHALRPVTRGRRHSLAVWFDGPKWR
;
A
#
# COMPACT_ATOMS: atom_id res chain seq x y z
N MET A 1 -21.25 -6.99 4.15
CA MET A 1 -19.85 -7.38 3.91
C MET A 1 -19.23 -7.77 5.25
N LYS A 2 -18.44 -8.83 5.36
CA LYS A 2 -17.85 -9.30 6.64
C LYS A 2 -16.53 -8.58 7.02
N GLY A 3 -16.36 -7.31 6.66
CA GLY A 3 -15.32 -6.43 7.25
C GLY A 3 -13.86 -6.84 7.06
N GLU A 4 -13.50 -7.65 6.05
CA GLU A 4 -12.10 -8.08 5.83
C GLU A 4 -11.32 -7.15 4.89
N TRP A 5 -12.04 -6.38 4.07
CA TRP A 5 -11.49 -5.37 3.17
C TRP A 5 -12.61 -4.44 2.70
N CYS A 6 -12.25 -3.25 2.21
CA CYS A 6 -13.15 -2.36 1.48
C CYS A 6 -12.38 -1.56 0.43
N TYR A 7 -13.05 -0.99 -0.56
CA TYR A 7 -12.42 -0.09 -1.53
C TYR A 7 -13.28 1.14 -1.85
N PHE A 8 -12.62 2.22 -2.24
CA PHE A 8 -13.19 3.40 -2.87
C PHE A 8 -12.73 3.41 -4.33
N LYS A 9 -13.58 2.90 -5.23
CA LYS A 9 -13.23 2.65 -6.64
C LYS A 9 -13.00 3.98 -7.36
N GLY A 10 -11.85 4.14 -8.02
CA GLY A 10 -11.52 5.32 -8.81
C GLY A 10 -11.63 6.63 -8.04
N HIS A 11 -11.31 6.61 -6.74
CA HIS A 11 -11.46 7.76 -5.85
C HIS A 11 -10.59 8.94 -6.27
N PHE A 12 -9.32 8.66 -6.59
CA PHE A 12 -8.45 9.66 -7.21
C PHE A 12 -8.66 9.65 -8.73
N SER A 13 -8.78 10.82 -9.35
CA SER A 13 -8.84 10.90 -10.81
C SER A 13 -7.49 10.53 -11.45
N PRO A 14 -7.46 10.09 -12.73
CA PRO A 14 -6.22 9.84 -13.44
C PRO A 14 -5.23 11.02 -13.37
N GLU A 15 -5.71 12.25 -13.53
CA GLU A 15 -4.88 13.46 -13.46
C GLU A 15 -4.29 13.66 -12.06
N THR A 16 -5.05 13.31 -11.02
CA THR A 16 -4.56 13.36 -9.64
C THR A 16 -3.49 12.30 -9.40
N CYS A 17 -3.68 11.08 -9.92
CA CYS A 17 -2.68 10.01 -9.86
C CYS A 17 -1.38 10.42 -10.56
N GLU A 18 -1.46 10.98 -11.77
CA GLU A 18 -0.31 11.50 -12.52
C GLU A 18 0.42 12.61 -11.76
N ARG A 19 -0.32 13.55 -11.18
CA ARG A 19 0.26 14.62 -10.36
C ARG A 19 1.02 14.05 -9.17
N ILE A 20 0.42 13.11 -8.43
CA ILE A 20 1.07 12.44 -7.29
C ILE A 20 2.36 11.75 -7.75
N LEU A 21 2.31 11.02 -8.87
CA LEU A 21 3.49 10.33 -9.42
C LEU A 21 4.60 11.31 -9.79
N ALA A 22 4.28 12.37 -10.54
CA ALA A 22 5.25 13.35 -11.00
C ALA A 22 5.93 14.09 -9.84
N MET A 23 5.19 14.36 -8.76
CA MET A 23 5.75 14.95 -7.54
C MET A 23 6.63 13.94 -6.79
N ALA A 24 6.10 12.75 -6.51
CA ALA A 24 6.77 11.74 -5.70
C ALA A 24 8.03 11.17 -6.37
N GLN A 25 8.10 11.15 -7.70
CA GLN A 25 9.30 10.71 -8.43
C GLN A 25 10.51 11.64 -8.26
N ARG A 26 10.32 12.88 -7.77
CA ARG A 26 11.41 13.80 -7.43
C ARG A 26 12.14 13.40 -6.15
N ILE A 27 11.51 12.57 -5.32
CA ILE A 27 12.11 12.02 -4.11
C ILE A 27 13.10 10.91 -4.53
N PRO A 28 14.30 10.86 -3.96
CA PRO A 28 15.26 9.78 -4.24
C PRO A 28 14.64 8.41 -4.00
N ASP A 29 14.85 7.49 -4.94
CA ASP A 29 14.45 6.10 -4.77
C ASP A 29 15.51 5.30 -4.03
N GLN A 30 15.04 4.21 -3.42
CA GLN A 30 15.89 3.18 -2.88
C GLN A 30 15.30 1.80 -3.21
N GLN A 31 16.17 0.79 -3.22
CA GLN A 31 15.72 -0.59 -3.31
C GLN A 31 14.93 -0.95 -2.05
N ALA A 32 13.77 -1.61 -2.22
CA ALA A 32 12.99 -2.04 -1.07
C ALA A 32 13.71 -3.19 -0.34
N VAL A 33 13.84 -3.08 0.98
CA VAL A 33 14.38 -4.12 1.86
C VAL A 33 13.28 -4.54 2.85
N MET A 34 13.23 -5.83 3.20
CA MET A 34 12.30 -6.33 4.23
C MET A 34 12.83 -6.01 5.63
N GLY A 35 11.98 -5.47 6.51
CA GLY A 35 12.27 -5.21 7.93
C GLY A 35 12.84 -3.82 8.26
N LYS A 36 12.55 -3.31 9.46
CA LYS A 36 13.29 -2.18 10.07
C LYS A 36 14.69 -2.69 10.41
N GLY A 37 15.72 -2.35 9.64
CA GLY A 37 17.10 -2.63 10.01
C GLY A 37 17.96 -3.41 9.01
N GLY A 38 17.64 -3.43 7.72
CA GLY A 38 18.63 -3.47 6.63
C GLY A 38 19.62 -4.65 6.47
N ASP A 39 19.67 -5.62 7.39
CA ASP A 39 20.76 -6.60 7.42
C ASP A 39 20.53 -7.85 6.57
N ASN A 40 19.33 -8.05 6.03
CA ASN A 40 19.06 -9.16 5.12
C ASN A 40 18.51 -8.67 3.78
N LYS A 41 19.42 -8.49 2.82
CA LYS A 41 19.12 -8.08 1.42
C LYS A 41 18.64 -9.28 0.59
N ASP A 42 17.69 -10.05 1.10
CA ASP A 42 17.10 -11.12 0.30
C ASP A 42 16.10 -10.52 -0.71
N LEU A 43 16.61 -10.27 -1.91
CA LEU A 43 15.85 -9.73 -3.04
C LEU A 43 14.95 -10.77 -3.71
N SER A 44 15.00 -12.05 -3.28
CA SER A 44 14.16 -13.11 -3.87
C SER A 44 12.67 -12.89 -3.58
N HIS A 45 12.36 -12.30 -2.42
CA HIS A 45 11.00 -12.14 -1.92
C HIS A 45 10.32 -10.84 -2.33
N ARG A 46 11.09 -9.76 -2.55
CA ARG A 46 10.56 -8.47 -3.00
C ARG A 46 11.48 -7.81 -3.99
N ARG A 47 10.93 -7.47 -5.16
CA ARG A 47 11.60 -6.72 -6.21
C ARG A 47 10.79 -5.47 -6.53
N SER A 48 11.20 -4.34 -5.96
CA SER A 48 10.55 -3.05 -6.17
C SER A 48 11.50 -1.91 -5.82
N ARG A 49 11.27 -0.75 -6.45
CA ARG A 49 11.85 0.53 -6.04
C ARG A 49 10.85 1.28 -5.19
N VAL A 50 11.30 1.90 -4.10
CA VAL A 50 10.42 2.63 -3.19
C VAL A 50 10.93 4.03 -2.92
N ARG A 51 9.99 4.94 -2.71
CA ARG A 51 10.22 6.33 -2.26
C ARG A 51 9.35 6.59 -1.05
N PHE A 52 9.86 7.33 -0.08
CA PHE A 52 9.16 7.59 1.18
C PHE A 52 8.81 9.08 1.29
N ILE A 53 7.52 9.37 1.12
CA ILE A 53 6.94 10.69 1.34
C ILE A 53 6.70 10.85 2.84
N GLN A 54 7.32 11.86 3.46
CA GLN A 54 7.23 12.06 4.91
C GLN A 54 5.99 12.90 5.27
N VAL A 55 5.38 12.64 6.43
CA VAL A 55 4.18 13.38 6.90
C VAL A 55 4.40 14.87 7.08
N ASN A 56 5.64 15.32 7.25
CA ASN A 56 5.98 16.74 7.38
C ASN A 56 6.34 17.41 6.05
N ASP A 57 6.25 16.71 4.92
CA ASP A 57 6.45 17.30 3.60
C ASP A 57 5.24 18.18 3.23
N PRO A 58 5.41 19.51 3.08
CA PRO A 58 4.31 20.43 2.84
C PRO A 58 3.63 20.19 1.47
N ASP A 59 4.36 19.69 0.47
CA ASP A 59 3.83 19.49 -0.88
C ASP A 59 2.83 18.33 -0.95
N PHE A 60 2.86 17.43 0.05
CA PHE A 60 2.02 16.23 0.09
C PHE A 60 0.93 16.26 1.16
N GLN A 61 0.75 17.35 1.90
CA GLN A 61 -0.28 17.42 2.97
C GLN A 61 -1.67 17.01 2.47
N PHE A 62 -2.07 17.46 1.28
CA PHE A 62 -3.35 17.10 0.67
C PHE A 62 -3.55 15.59 0.56
N LEU A 63 -2.47 14.84 0.30
CA LEU A 63 -2.50 13.40 0.14
C LEU A 63 -2.63 12.71 1.50
N PHE A 64 -1.89 13.19 2.51
CA PHE A 64 -2.00 12.69 3.89
C PHE A 64 -3.39 12.93 4.47
N ASP A 65 -3.93 14.14 4.32
CA ASP A 65 -5.28 14.49 4.79
C ASP A 65 -6.34 13.58 4.15
N GLU A 66 -6.23 13.35 2.85
CA GLU A 66 -7.23 12.57 2.12
C GLU A 66 -7.15 11.07 2.45
N VAL A 67 -5.95 10.49 2.50
CA VAL A 67 -5.83 9.08 2.91
C VAL A 67 -6.20 8.89 4.38
N TRP A 68 -5.89 9.85 5.26
CA TRP A 68 -6.33 9.84 6.66
C TRP A 68 -7.85 9.83 6.77
N ARG A 69 -8.53 10.73 6.04
CA ARG A 69 -9.99 10.78 5.97
C ARG A 69 -10.59 9.46 5.49
N LEU A 70 -10.07 8.89 4.41
CA LEU A 70 -10.54 7.60 3.88
C LEU A 70 -10.28 6.44 4.85
N GLY A 71 -9.12 6.45 5.52
CA GLY A 71 -8.78 5.50 6.57
C GLY A 71 -9.76 5.55 7.74
N LEU A 72 -10.13 6.75 8.21
CA LEU A 72 -11.14 6.92 9.26
C LEU A 72 -12.53 6.40 8.84
N VAL A 73 -12.96 6.69 7.62
CA VAL A 73 -14.24 6.20 7.07
C VAL A 73 -14.24 4.67 7.00
N ALA A 74 -13.21 4.09 6.39
CA ALA A 74 -13.07 2.64 6.28
C ALA A 74 -13.02 1.97 7.65
N ASN A 75 -12.26 2.54 8.59
CA ASN A 75 -12.14 2.04 9.94
C ASN A 75 -13.48 2.07 10.68
N ARG A 76 -14.21 3.19 10.64
CA ARG A 76 -15.53 3.32 11.27
C ARG A 76 -16.54 2.31 10.73
N ASP A 77 -16.57 2.15 9.41
CA ASP A 77 -17.63 1.37 8.74
C ASP A 77 -17.39 -0.14 8.78
N TRP A 78 -16.12 -0.58 8.87
CA TRP A 78 -15.76 -1.99 8.66
C TRP A 78 -14.86 -2.64 9.71
N PHE A 79 -13.90 -1.91 10.29
CA PHE A 79 -12.77 -2.53 11.02
C PHE A 79 -12.74 -2.23 12.52
N ASN A 80 -13.12 -1.01 12.90
CA ASN A 80 -13.18 -0.49 14.26
C ASN A 80 -11.88 -0.70 15.07
N PHE A 81 -10.71 -0.48 14.46
CA PHE A 81 -9.42 -0.52 15.15
C PHE A 81 -9.06 0.83 15.78
N HIS A 82 -8.26 0.78 16.83
CA HIS A 82 -7.64 1.98 17.39
C HIS A 82 -6.45 2.38 16.52
N ILE A 83 -6.66 3.36 15.63
CA ILE A 83 -5.63 3.97 14.78
C ILE A 83 -5.29 5.37 15.31
N THR A 84 -4.00 5.69 15.40
CA THR A 84 -3.51 6.94 16.01
C THR A 84 -2.48 7.67 15.15
N ASN A 85 -1.73 6.96 14.30
CA ASN A 85 -0.59 7.54 13.60
C ASN A 85 -0.56 7.19 12.11
N LEU A 86 -0.02 8.12 11.32
CA LEU A 86 0.27 7.98 9.89
C LEU A 86 1.59 8.71 9.61
N SER A 87 2.70 7.99 9.62
CA SER A 87 4.03 8.61 9.66
C SER A 87 4.60 8.95 8.29
N TYR A 88 4.30 8.13 7.28
CA TYR A 88 4.78 8.30 5.92
C TYR A 88 3.88 7.56 4.92
N ILE A 89 4.01 7.93 3.65
CA ILE A 89 3.42 7.24 2.52
C ILE A 89 4.55 6.67 1.67
N GLN A 90 4.48 5.39 1.34
CA GLN A 90 5.45 4.74 0.47
C GLN A 90 4.92 4.70 -0.96
N LEU A 91 5.61 5.35 -1.89
CA LEU A 91 5.43 5.06 -3.31
C LEU A 91 6.21 3.79 -3.64
N ALA A 92 5.54 2.78 -4.19
CA ALA A 92 6.14 1.56 -4.68
C ALA A 92 6.05 1.48 -6.20
N GLU A 93 7.17 1.17 -6.83
CA GLU A 93 7.35 0.97 -8.27
C GLU A 93 7.75 -0.50 -8.52
N TYR A 94 7.04 -1.14 -9.46
CA TYR A 94 7.29 -2.49 -9.93
C TYR A 94 7.39 -2.45 -11.45
N ASP A 95 8.48 -2.93 -12.03
CA ASP A 95 8.77 -2.83 -13.45
C ASP A 95 9.03 -4.21 -14.05
N ALA A 96 8.63 -4.41 -15.30
CA ALA A 96 8.83 -5.66 -16.02
C ALA A 96 10.32 -6.03 -16.19
N SER A 97 11.21 -5.04 -16.30
CA SER A 97 12.66 -5.26 -16.51
C SER A 97 13.34 -6.05 -15.40
N TYR A 98 12.74 -6.09 -14.21
CA TYR A 98 13.22 -6.87 -13.07
C TYR A 98 12.12 -7.77 -12.49
N GLU A 99 11.07 -8.06 -13.27
CA GLU A 99 9.90 -8.84 -12.85
C GLU A 99 9.40 -8.40 -11.47
N GLY A 100 9.12 -7.11 -11.33
CA GLY A 100 8.79 -6.50 -10.05
C GLY A 100 7.64 -7.23 -9.36
N LYS A 101 7.87 -7.68 -8.11
CA LYS A 101 6.93 -8.50 -7.33
C LYS A 101 7.08 -8.28 -5.84
N TYR A 102 6.12 -8.80 -5.08
CA TYR A 102 6.24 -8.98 -3.64
C TYR A 102 5.55 -10.28 -3.25
N ASP A 103 6.32 -11.26 -2.80
CA ASP A 103 5.80 -12.56 -2.36
C ASP A 103 4.87 -12.41 -1.14
N ARG A 104 4.11 -13.47 -0.86
CA ARG A 104 3.11 -13.51 0.22
C ARG A 104 3.71 -13.09 1.55
N HIS A 105 3.13 -12.06 2.16
CA HIS A 105 3.52 -11.51 3.45
C HIS A 105 2.33 -10.87 4.16
N HIS A 106 2.51 -10.44 5.39
CA HIS A 106 1.61 -9.49 6.05
C HIS A 106 2.40 -8.27 6.52
N ASP A 107 1.71 -7.16 6.78
CA ASP A 107 2.36 -5.89 7.07
C ASP A 107 2.69 -5.69 8.55
N VAL A 108 2.10 -6.48 9.46
CA VAL A 108 2.39 -6.37 10.90
C VAL A 108 3.77 -6.92 11.22
N PHE A 109 4.65 -6.10 11.77
CA PHE A 109 5.89 -6.58 12.39
C PHE A 109 5.63 -6.84 13.88
N TRP A 110 5.28 -8.08 14.24
CA TRP A 110 4.94 -8.46 15.62
C TRP A 110 6.08 -8.23 16.60
N MET A 111 7.30 -8.54 16.17
CA MET A 111 8.53 -8.18 16.85
C MET A 111 9.14 -7.00 16.11
N ASN A 112 9.03 -5.82 16.70
CA ASN A 112 9.63 -4.61 16.15
C ASN A 112 10.29 -3.81 17.29
N GLY A 113 11.19 -2.89 16.94
CA GLY A 113 11.84 -1.99 17.90
C GLY A 113 10.94 -0.89 18.47
N ASP A 114 9.63 -0.92 18.17
CA ASP A 114 8.63 0.02 18.67
C ASP A 114 7.87 -0.62 19.84
N PRO A 115 8.06 -0.16 21.08
CA PRO A 115 7.38 -0.75 22.22
C PRO A 115 5.87 -0.46 22.24
N HIS A 116 5.35 0.47 21.44
CA HIS A 116 4.01 1.03 21.60
C HIS A 116 3.06 0.71 20.44
N TYR A 117 3.55 0.64 19.21
CA TYR A 117 2.69 0.65 18.03
C TYR A 117 2.82 -0.60 17.14
N HIS A 118 1.69 -1.03 16.58
CA HIS A 118 1.59 -1.99 15.49
C HIS A 118 0.74 -1.40 14.35
N ARG A 119 1.06 -1.76 13.11
CA ARG A 119 0.23 -1.49 11.94
C ARG A 119 -1.14 -2.16 12.09
N LYS A 120 -2.18 -1.38 11.83
CA LYS A 120 -3.59 -1.77 11.97
C LYS A 120 -4.26 -1.94 10.62
N LEU A 121 -4.20 -0.90 9.79
CA LEU A 121 -4.77 -0.90 8.47
C LEU A 121 -3.69 -0.61 7.44
N THR A 122 -3.74 -1.37 6.36
CA THR A 122 -2.98 -1.11 5.14
C THR A 122 -3.94 -0.49 4.13
N VAL A 123 -3.50 0.61 3.52
CA VAL A 123 -4.20 1.28 2.43
C VAL A 123 -3.29 1.27 1.20
N ILE A 124 -3.81 0.73 0.09
CA ILE A 124 -3.15 0.72 -1.22
C ILE A 124 -3.89 1.67 -2.17
N VAL A 125 -3.16 2.57 -2.82
CA VAL A 125 -3.72 3.44 -3.87
C VAL A 125 -3.12 3.04 -5.22
N GLN A 126 -3.95 2.66 -6.18
CA GLN A 126 -3.49 2.39 -7.55
C GLN A 126 -3.19 3.70 -8.27
N LEU A 127 -2.00 3.87 -8.84
CA LEU A 127 -1.62 5.12 -9.52
C LEU A 127 -1.46 4.97 -11.03
N THR A 128 -1.25 3.76 -11.53
CA THR A 128 -1.04 3.49 -12.96
C THR A 128 -2.32 2.95 -13.60
N ASP A 129 -2.63 3.41 -14.81
CA ASP A 129 -3.70 2.84 -15.62
C ASP A 129 -3.42 1.34 -15.89
N PRO A 130 -4.38 0.42 -15.59
CA PRO A 130 -4.22 -1.00 -15.88
C PRO A 130 -3.90 -1.34 -17.34
N ALA A 131 -4.16 -0.47 -18.31
CA ALA A 131 -3.78 -0.68 -19.70
C ALA A 131 -2.26 -0.55 -19.94
N GLU A 132 -1.55 0.18 -19.09
CA GLU A 132 -0.12 0.45 -19.26
C GLU A 132 0.79 -0.71 -18.82
N TYR A 133 0.26 -1.69 -18.07
CA TYR A 133 1.03 -2.81 -17.53
C TYR A 133 0.28 -4.14 -17.52
N GLU A 134 1.03 -5.24 -17.65
CA GLU A 134 0.52 -6.63 -17.50
C GLU A 134 1.17 -7.32 -16.30
N GLY A 135 0.49 -8.34 -15.77
CA GLY A 135 0.85 -8.93 -14.49
C GLY A 135 0.62 -7.93 -13.36
N GLY A 136 1.39 -8.00 -12.27
CA GLY A 136 1.26 -7.05 -11.16
C GLY A 136 -0.05 -7.20 -10.39
N ASP A 137 -0.67 -8.38 -10.41
CA ASP A 137 -1.94 -8.62 -9.73
C ASP A 137 -1.75 -8.63 -8.22
N PHE A 138 -2.55 -7.81 -7.53
CA PHE A 138 -2.61 -7.78 -6.08
C PHE A 138 -3.58 -8.85 -5.59
N GLU A 139 -3.13 -9.68 -4.66
CA GLU A 139 -3.90 -10.79 -4.12
C GLU A 139 -3.91 -10.75 -2.60
N LEU A 140 -5.10 -10.88 -2.02
CA LEU A 140 -5.27 -11.24 -0.61
C LEU A 140 -5.31 -12.76 -0.48
N TYR A 141 -4.99 -13.29 0.69
CA TYR A 141 -5.09 -14.70 1.02
C TYR A 141 -5.77 -14.88 2.38
N ASP A 142 -6.20 -16.12 2.62
CA ASP A 142 -6.76 -16.58 3.91
C ASP A 142 -7.97 -15.76 4.39
N LEU A 143 -8.74 -15.20 3.45
CA LEU A 143 -10.00 -14.55 3.77
C LEU A 143 -11.07 -15.59 4.13
N GLY A 144 -11.85 -15.32 5.17
CA GLY A 144 -13.03 -16.11 5.54
C GLY A 144 -14.27 -15.76 4.71
N GLY A 145 -14.24 -14.65 3.98
CA GLY A 145 -15.31 -14.16 3.12
C GLY A 145 -14.97 -14.13 1.63
N ALA A 146 -15.70 -13.29 0.90
CA ALA A 146 -15.50 -13.12 -0.53
C ALA A 146 -14.21 -12.32 -0.81
N TYR A 147 -13.55 -12.66 -1.91
CA TYR A 147 -12.42 -11.91 -2.43
C TYR A 147 -12.90 -10.63 -3.16
N PRO A 148 -12.09 -9.57 -3.17
CA PRO A 148 -12.42 -8.36 -3.92
C PRO A 148 -12.47 -8.64 -5.43
N ASP A 149 -13.31 -7.88 -6.13
CA ASP A 149 -13.26 -7.83 -7.59
C ASP A 149 -11.88 -7.32 -8.04
N LYS A 150 -11.12 -8.20 -8.71
CA LYS A 150 -9.76 -7.92 -9.20
C LYS A 150 -9.72 -6.69 -10.10
N GLN A 151 -10.73 -6.47 -10.95
CA GLN A 151 -10.78 -5.31 -11.82
C GLN A 151 -11.03 -4.03 -11.03
N ALA A 152 -11.93 -4.08 -10.04
CA ALA A 152 -12.20 -2.93 -9.18
C ALA A 152 -10.94 -2.49 -8.42
N ILE A 153 -10.21 -3.40 -7.77
CA ILE A 153 -9.01 -3.06 -6.99
C ILE A 153 -7.79 -2.73 -7.84
N ARG A 154 -7.78 -3.07 -9.14
CA ARG A 154 -6.74 -2.73 -10.11
C ARG A 154 -6.98 -1.39 -10.82
N THR A 155 -8.23 -0.93 -10.86
CA THR A 155 -8.62 0.34 -11.51
C THR A 155 -7.81 1.50 -10.92
N GLN A 156 -7.20 2.32 -11.79
CA GLN A 156 -6.44 3.51 -11.39
C GLN A 156 -7.26 4.40 -10.45
N GLY A 157 -6.59 4.98 -9.45
CA GLY A 157 -7.20 5.84 -8.45
C GLY A 157 -7.99 5.12 -7.38
N THR A 158 -8.18 3.80 -7.49
CA THR A 158 -8.84 3.02 -6.45
C THR A 158 -8.00 3.00 -5.18
N VAL A 159 -8.67 3.28 -4.06
CA VAL A 159 -8.11 3.20 -2.71
C VAL A 159 -8.66 1.93 -2.06
N PHE A 160 -7.77 0.99 -1.77
CA PHE A 160 -8.10 -0.31 -1.20
C PHE A 160 -7.61 -0.39 0.25
N VAL A 161 -8.46 -0.81 1.17
CA VAL A 161 -8.17 -0.84 2.61
C VAL A 161 -8.43 -2.22 3.17
N PHE A 162 -7.49 -2.74 3.95
CA PHE A 162 -7.61 -4.03 4.63
C PHE A 162 -6.79 -4.05 5.94
N PRO A 163 -7.12 -4.92 6.92
CA PRO A 163 -6.33 -5.08 8.13
C PRO A 163 -4.90 -5.53 7.80
N SER A 164 -3.89 -4.91 8.40
CA SER A 164 -2.48 -5.16 8.08
C SER A 164 -1.99 -6.58 8.36
N PHE A 165 -2.75 -7.37 9.14
CA PHE A 165 -2.44 -8.78 9.40
C PHE A 165 -2.92 -9.71 8.28
N VAL A 166 -3.73 -9.24 7.32
CA VAL A 166 -4.21 -10.05 6.21
C VAL A 166 -3.04 -10.37 5.26
N PRO A 167 -2.75 -11.65 5.01
CA PRO A 167 -1.70 -12.03 4.09
C PRO A 167 -2.01 -11.60 2.65
N HIS A 168 -1.02 -11.07 1.96
CA HIS A 168 -1.18 -10.54 0.61
C HIS A 168 0.12 -10.62 -0.20
N ALA A 169 0.00 -10.54 -1.52
CA ALA A 169 1.12 -10.55 -2.46
C ALA A 169 0.84 -9.67 -3.67
N LEU A 170 1.92 -9.33 -4.38
CA LEU A 170 1.88 -8.75 -5.71
C LEU A 170 2.58 -9.71 -6.68
N ARG A 171 1.82 -10.23 -7.66
CA ARG A 171 2.36 -11.06 -8.74
C ARG A 171 3.37 -10.26 -9.58
N PRO A 172 4.32 -10.92 -10.25
CA PRO A 172 5.29 -10.24 -11.11
C PRO A 172 4.62 -9.35 -12.16
N VAL A 173 5.13 -8.13 -12.33
CA VAL A 173 4.83 -7.31 -13.51
C VAL A 173 5.58 -7.89 -14.70
N THR A 174 4.87 -8.19 -15.79
CA THR A 174 5.42 -8.84 -16.99
C THR A 174 5.53 -7.90 -18.19
N ARG A 175 4.79 -6.78 -18.17
CA ARG A 175 4.91 -5.70 -19.16
C ARG A 175 4.71 -4.35 -18.48
N GLY A 176 5.45 -3.34 -18.91
CA GLY A 176 5.29 -1.96 -18.43
C GLY A 176 5.75 -1.77 -16.98
N ARG A 177 5.21 -0.73 -16.34
CA ARG A 177 5.56 -0.33 -14.98
C ARG A 177 4.31 -0.02 -14.18
N ARG A 178 4.19 -0.62 -13.00
CA ARG A 178 3.09 -0.42 -12.06
C ARG A 178 3.55 0.44 -10.89
N HIS A 179 2.79 1.49 -10.59
CA HIS A 179 2.98 2.30 -9.38
C HIS A 179 1.77 2.20 -8.46
N SER A 180 2.04 2.16 -7.16
CA SER A 180 1.01 2.25 -6.12
C SER A 180 1.55 2.95 -4.88
N LEU A 181 0.67 3.62 -4.13
CA LEU A 181 0.99 4.04 -2.77
C LEU A 181 0.66 2.91 -1.80
N ALA A 182 1.53 2.71 -0.82
CA ALA A 182 1.26 1.93 0.38
C ALA A 182 1.29 2.86 1.60
N VAL A 183 0.23 2.79 2.38
CA VAL A 183 -0.03 3.67 3.51
C VAL A 183 -0.44 2.79 4.69
N TRP A 184 0.16 3.02 5.85
CA TRP A 184 -0.11 2.22 7.04
C TRP A 184 -0.58 3.08 8.18
N PHE A 185 -1.74 2.74 8.73
CA PHE A 185 -2.25 3.34 9.96
C PHE A 185 -1.73 2.52 11.13
N ASP A 186 -0.96 3.16 11.99
CA ASP A 186 -0.45 2.58 13.20
C ASP A 186 -1.37 2.90 14.38
N GLY A 187 -1.35 2.03 15.37
CA GLY A 187 -2.06 2.23 16.63
C GLY A 187 -1.47 1.37 17.74
N PRO A 188 -1.99 1.45 18.99
CA PRO A 188 -1.47 0.67 20.10
C PRO A 188 -1.33 -0.81 19.74
N LYS A 189 -0.33 -1.50 20.28
CA LYS A 189 -0.13 -2.94 20.01
C LYS A 189 -1.43 -3.74 20.09
N TRP A 190 -1.57 -4.71 19.18
CA TRP A 190 -2.69 -5.66 19.17
C TRP A 190 -2.85 -6.30 20.56
N ARG A 191 -4.10 -6.40 21.00
CA ARG A 191 -4.52 -6.97 22.29
C ARG A 191 -5.57 -8.03 22.03
#